data_AF-A0A7Y6XQY0-F1
#
_entry.id   AF-A0A7Y6XQY0-F1
#
_cell.length_a   1.000
_cell.length_b   1.000
_cell.length_c   1.000
_cell.angle_alpha   90.00
_cell.angle_beta   90.00
_cell.angle_gamma   90.00
#
_symmetry.space_group_name_H-M   'P 1'
#
loop_
_entity.id
_entity.type
_entity.pdbx_description
1 polymer ?
#
loop_
_entity_poly.entity_id
_entity_poly.type
_entity_poly.pdbx_seq_one_letter_code
_entity_poly.pdbx_strand_id
1 'polypeptide(L)'
;NLEEAAKVLLGDQFETCEIVKANIEKKIEVETILPESVDSLPWIGHLGLNMLPRILPILDNHTSTLLFTNVRSQTEIWYKTMMEKVPDLAGLVAMHHGSLDLQVRQWVEEALHEGKLKCVVCTSSLDLGVDFRPVDMVIQVGGPKGVARFFQRAGRSGHRPGATSKIYFLPTHSLELIEAAVLKEAIDNKQFESRTPLLLCYDVLVQYLVTLAVGPGFYPDEVRQHVQSTHSYKNLTDKEWQWCLEFITTGGNSLSAYDEYAKVEIMTDGLWKVTNRRTAMRHRLSMGTIVGDPVVKVRYTSGTYIGTVEESFIAQLNEGDTFWFAGKNLALVRFKDMTAQVRNSKKKTGPIPRWGGGKASFTSLLSDQLRRKIHDASDGTFKGIEMQTIKPLLQKQENLSALPKENELLIEQIKSDEGTHIYFYPFEGKYVHEVLAALVAYRISVSQPISFSIASNDYGFEVLTDLDIEIEDFLELDLFSMENLLGDIKASINNTEMAKRKFRDIATISGLIFQGFPGKGITNRHLQASSSMIYKVFEDYDPDNLLLKQANEEVLSLQFETSRLTESLKRINNQKIVLKKLSKPTPFCFPIMVDRLRERFTTEMLSERIEKMQLDFQT
;
A
#
# COMPACT_ATOMS: atom_id res chain seq x y z
N ASN A 1 9.11 7.95 17.05
CA ASN A 1 9.83 9.26 17.03
C ASN A 1 8.94 10.42 17.52
N LEU A 2 8.60 10.49 18.82
CA LEU A 2 7.68 11.52 19.36
C LEU A 2 8.24 12.95 19.28
N GLU A 3 9.53 13.12 19.54
CA GLU A 3 10.19 14.43 19.49
C GLU A 3 10.16 15.02 18.07
N GLU A 4 10.45 14.20 17.05
CA GLU A 4 10.34 14.61 15.65
C GLU A 4 8.89 14.94 15.27
N ALA A 5 7.91 14.16 15.73
CA ALA A 5 6.50 14.48 15.52
C ALA A 5 6.10 15.82 16.16
N ALA A 6 6.61 16.13 17.36
CA ALA A 6 6.40 17.41 18.01
C ALA A 6 7.09 18.56 17.26
N LYS A 7 8.32 18.36 16.75
CA LYS A 7 9.01 19.32 15.88
C LYS A 7 8.22 19.61 14.60
N VAL A 8 7.63 18.57 14.00
CA VAL A 8 6.78 18.72 12.81
C VAL A 8 5.49 19.49 13.13
N LEU A 9 4.85 19.20 14.27
CA LEU A 9 3.61 19.84 14.69
C LEU A 9 3.78 21.32 15.04
N LEU A 10 4.87 21.66 15.74
CA LEU A 10 5.06 22.98 16.35
C LEU A 10 6.01 23.89 15.60
N GLY A 11 6.84 23.36 14.68
CA GLY A 11 7.85 24.14 13.97
C GLY A 11 8.78 24.86 14.96
N ASP A 12 8.92 26.16 14.80
CA ASP A 12 9.75 27.03 15.65
C ASP A 12 9.27 27.10 17.11
N GLN A 13 8.00 26.76 17.40
CA GLN A 13 7.48 26.75 18.77
C GLN A 13 7.89 25.50 19.56
N PHE A 14 8.59 24.55 18.92
CA PHE A 14 9.00 23.30 19.54
C PHE A 14 9.83 23.47 20.82
N GLU A 15 10.64 24.54 20.93
CA GLU A 15 11.45 24.78 22.14
C GLU A 15 10.60 24.99 23.40
N THR A 16 9.34 25.41 23.24
CA THR A 16 8.37 25.59 24.34
C THR A 16 7.47 24.37 24.54
N CYS A 17 7.72 23.27 23.82
CA CYS A 17 6.90 22.06 23.87
C CYS A 17 7.11 21.30 25.19
N GLU A 18 6.01 21.05 25.90
CA GLU A 18 5.98 20.06 26.97
C GLU A 18 5.35 18.76 26.46
N ILE A 19 6.16 17.70 26.36
CA ILE A 19 5.66 16.37 25.98
C ILE A 19 5.06 15.68 27.21
N VAL A 20 3.74 15.67 27.30
CA VAL A 20 3.03 14.93 28.36
C VAL A 20 2.84 13.47 27.92
N LYS A 21 3.53 12.56 28.61
CA LYS A 21 3.33 11.11 28.46
C LYS A 21 2.81 10.53 29.78
N ALA A 22 1.54 10.16 29.80
CA ALA A 22 0.95 9.50 30.96
C ALA A 22 1.60 8.12 31.18
N ASN A 23 1.90 7.78 32.43
CA ASN A 23 2.35 6.43 32.81
C ASN A 23 1.15 5.47 32.96
N ILE A 24 0.26 5.47 31.97
CA ILE A 24 -0.90 4.59 31.92
C ILE A 24 -0.59 3.47 30.93
N GLU A 25 -0.54 2.24 31.43
CA GLU A 25 -0.38 1.08 30.57
C GLU A 25 -1.75 0.58 30.13
N LYS A 26 -2.06 0.77 28.84
CA LYS A 26 -3.21 0.12 28.22
C LYS A 26 -2.86 -1.36 28.05
N LYS A 27 -3.60 -2.25 28.73
CA LYS A 27 -3.47 -3.70 28.54
C LYS A 27 -3.99 -4.08 27.16
N ILE A 28 -3.13 -4.69 26.34
CA ILE A 28 -3.48 -5.26 25.04
C ILE A 28 -3.23 -6.75 25.09
N GLU A 29 -4.24 -7.54 24.73
CA GLU A 29 -4.14 -8.98 24.59
C GLU A 29 -4.12 -9.32 23.10
N VAL A 30 -2.97 -9.84 22.64
CA VAL A 30 -2.75 -10.30 21.27
C VAL A 30 -2.80 -11.83 21.25
N GLU A 31 -3.77 -12.38 20.52
CA GLU A 31 -3.93 -13.81 20.32
C GLU A 31 -3.84 -14.15 18.83
N THR A 32 -3.16 -15.24 18.48
CA THR A 32 -3.10 -15.73 17.10
C THR A 32 -4.12 -16.84 16.91
N ILE A 33 -4.94 -16.76 15.86
CA ILE A 33 -5.86 -17.82 15.48
C ILE A 33 -5.07 -18.88 14.73
N LEU A 34 -4.69 -19.93 15.45
CA LEU A 34 -3.85 -20.99 14.91
C LEU A 34 -4.66 -21.94 14.01
N PRO A 35 -4.06 -22.40 12.90
CA PRO A 35 -4.65 -23.46 12.08
C PRO A 35 -4.57 -24.84 12.78
N GLU A 36 -5.32 -25.82 12.28
CA GLU A 36 -5.26 -27.21 12.78
C GLU A 36 -3.88 -27.83 12.56
N SER A 37 -3.33 -27.60 11.38
CA SER A 37 -1.97 -27.95 10.99
C SER A 37 -1.40 -26.84 10.11
N VAL A 38 -0.08 -26.75 10.03
CA VAL A 38 0.58 -25.77 9.13
C VAL A 38 0.20 -26.01 7.68
N ASP A 39 -0.06 -27.26 7.31
CA ASP A 39 -0.46 -27.67 5.96
C ASP A 39 -1.92 -27.29 5.63
N SER A 40 -2.76 -27.05 6.65
CA SER A 40 -4.14 -26.60 6.46
C SER A 40 -4.24 -25.13 6.05
N LEU A 41 -3.17 -24.35 6.26
CA LEU A 41 -3.02 -23.04 5.64
C LEU A 41 -2.41 -23.20 4.24
N PRO A 42 -2.98 -22.53 3.23
CA PRO A 42 -2.32 -22.41 1.96
C PRO A 42 -1.04 -21.61 2.13
N TRP A 43 -0.02 -21.92 1.35
CA TRP A 43 1.30 -21.34 1.56
C TRP A 43 1.38 -19.86 1.10
N ILE A 44 0.45 -19.39 0.25
CA ILE A 44 0.15 -17.96 0.04
C ILE A 44 -1.27 -17.72 -0.52
N GLY A 45 -1.74 -16.47 -0.40
CA GLY A 45 -2.63 -15.87 -1.37
C GLY A 45 -4.12 -16.17 -1.20
N HIS A 46 -4.48 -16.97 -0.20
CA HIS A 46 -5.88 -17.10 0.16
C HIS A 46 -6.29 -15.96 1.07
N LEU A 47 -7.58 -15.68 1.14
CA LEU A 47 -8.08 -14.57 1.92
C LEU A 47 -8.28 -14.95 3.40
N GLY A 48 -7.78 -16.11 3.83
CA GLY A 48 -8.01 -16.70 5.16
C GLY A 48 -9.41 -17.31 5.35
N LEU A 49 -10.18 -17.49 4.27
CA LEU A 49 -11.58 -17.94 4.35
C LEU A 49 -11.75 -19.39 4.84
N ASN A 50 -10.73 -20.23 4.68
CA ASN A 50 -10.67 -21.57 5.25
C ASN A 50 -10.69 -21.53 6.80
N MET A 51 -10.25 -20.43 7.40
CA MET A 51 -10.27 -20.21 8.84
C MET A 51 -11.63 -19.68 9.36
N LEU A 52 -12.63 -19.47 8.49
CA LEU A 52 -13.96 -19.01 8.90
C LEU A 52 -14.56 -19.90 10.02
N PRO A 53 -14.52 -21.24 9.97
CA PRO A 53 -15.03 -22.06 11.07
C PRO A 53 -14.33 -21.82 12.41
N ARG A 54 -13.05 -21.40 12.39
CA ARG A 54 -12.27 -21.10 13.60
C ARG A 54 -12.63 -19.74 14.19
N ILE A 55 -13.12 -18.79 13.39
CA ILE A 55 -13.55 -17.49 13.92
C ILE A 55 -14.96 -17.52 14.52
N LEU A 56 -15.84 -18.43 14.10
CA LEU A 56 -17.24 -18.44 14.57
C LEU A 56 -17.36 -18.56 16.09
N PRO A 57 -16.68 -19.50 16.77
CA PRO A 57 -16.73 -19.57 18.23
C PRO A 57 -16.16 -18.31 18.89
N ILE A 58 -15.21 -17.63 18.24
CA ILE A 58 -14.65 -16.38 18.76
C ILE A 58 -15.68 -15.26 18.63
N LEU A 59 -16.36 -15.14 17.48
CA LEU A 59 -17.45 -14.18 17.28
C LEU A 59 -18.57 -14.42 18.31
N ASP A 60 -18.98 -15.66 18.52
CA ASP A 60 -20.06 -16.01 19.45
C ASP A 60 -19.79 -15.54 20.89
N ASN A 61 -18.53 -15.63 21.34
CA ASN A 61 -18.09 -15.22 22.68
C ASN A 61 -17.94 -13.70 22.90
N HIS A 62 -18.09 -12.87 21.86
CA HIS A 62 -17.90 -11.42 21.94
C HIS A 62 -19.16 -10.67 21.53
N THR A 63 -19.38 -9.48 22.09
CA THR A 63 -20.61 -8.71 21.81
C THR A 63 -20.58 -8.15 20.39
N SER A 64 -19.47 -7.52 20.01
CA SER A 64 -19.31 -6.85 18.73
C SER A 64 -17.85 -6.86 18.29
N THR A 65 -17.62 -7.27 17.05
CA THR A 65 -16.30 -7.48 16.47
C THR A 65 -16.04 -6.56 15.28
N LEU A 66 -14.83 -6.01 15.19
CA LEU A 66 -14.31 -5.47 13.92
C LEU A 66 -13.38 -6.47 13.26
N LEU A 67 -13.71 -6.91 12.04
CA LEU A 67 -12.86 -7.79 11.23
C LEU A 67 -12.17 -6.95 10.15
N PHE A 68 -10.93 -6.56 10.41
CA PHE A 68 -10.12 -5.78 9.48
C PHE A 68 -9.54 -6.64 8.38
N THR A 69 -9.66 -6.14 7.17
CA THR A 69 -9.05 -6.66 5.94
C THR A 69 -8.14 -5.59 5.36
N ASN A 70 -7.14 -5.98 4.56
CA ASN A 70 -6.16 -5.03 4.03
C ASN A 70 -6.67 -4.25 2.81
N VAL A 71 -7.61 -4.83 2.06
CA VAL A 71 -8.15 -4.23 0.83
C VAL A 71 -9.68 -4.37 0.75
N ARG A 72 -10.31 -3.44 0.04
CA ARG A 72 -11.77 -3.38 -0.13
C ARG A 72 -12.33 -4.65 -0.80
N SER A 73 -11.61 -5.23 -1.75
CA SER A 73 -12.00 -6.48 -2.39
C SER A 73 -12.05 -7.65 -1.41
N GLN A 74 -11.11 -7.71 -0.46
CA GLN A 74 -11.09 -8.72 0.59
C GLN A 74 -12.27 -8.53 1.55
N THR A 75 -12.64 -7.29 1.88
CA THR A 75 -13.84 -6.97 2.67
C THR A 75 -15.10 -7.56 2.03
N GLU A 76 -15.32 -7.29 0.75
CA GLU A 76 -16.47 -7.79 -0.03
C GLU A 76 -16.49 -9.32 -0.09
N ILE A 77 -15.33 -9.96 -0.30
CA ILE A 77 -15.22 -11.42 -0.37
C ILE A 77 -15.51 -12.08 0.99
N TRP A 78 -14.98 -11.53 2.08
CA TRP A 78 -15.26 -12.03 3.43
C TRP A 78 -16.73 -11.91 3.76
N TYR A 79 -17.32 -10.73 3.53
CA TYR A 79 -18.74 -10.51 3.76
C TYR A 79 -19.60 -11.49 2.95
N LYS A 80 -19.33 -11.62 1.64
CA LYS A 80 -20.02 -12.60 0.78
C LYS A 80 -19.93 -14.01 1.34
N THR A 81 -18.72 -14.44 1.72
CA THR A 81 -18.47 -15.80 2.22
C THR A 81 -19.19 -16.05 3.54
N MET A 82 -19.22 -15.07 4.45
CA MET A 82 -19.97 -15.16 5.70
C MET A 82 -21.48 -15.31 5.45
N MET A 83 -22.04 -14.53 4.52
CA MET A 83 -23.45 -14.65 4.15
C MET A 83 -23.80 -15.99 3.48
N GLU A 84 -22.86 -16.58 2.73
CA GLU A 84 -23.06 -17.88 2.07
C GLU A 84 -22.91 -19.07 3.03
N LYS A 85 -21.91 -19.02 3.91
CA LYS A 85 -21.56 -20.16 4.79
C LYS A 85 -22.23 -20.10 6.17
N VAL A 86 -22.65 -18.92 6.62
CA VAL A 86 -23.18 -18.69 7.97
C VAL A 86 -24.41 -17.78 7.90
N PRO A 87 -25.51 -18.26 7.28
CA PRO A 87 -26.70 -17.45 7.04
C PRO A 87 -27.38 -16.96 8.34
N ASP A 88 -27.16 -17.64 9.47
CA ASP A 88 -27.71 -17.25 10.77
C ASP A 88 -27.18 -15.89 11.27
N LEU A 89 -26.01 -15.46 10.76
CA LEU A 89 -25.44 -14.15 11.04
C LEU A 89 -25.98 -13.05 10.11
N ALA A 90 -26.90 -13.36 9.20
CA ALA A 90 -27.52 -12.37 8.32
C ALA A 90 -28.24 -11.29 9.14
N GLY A 91 -27.96 -10.03 8.82
CA GLY A 91 -28.47 -8.87 9.57
C GLY A 91 -27.68 -8.52 10.83
N LEU A 92 -26.80 -9.41 11.32
CA LEU A 92 -25.86 -9.15 12.41
C LEU A 92 -24.44 -8.85 11.92
N VAL A 93 -24.14 -9.18 10.67
CA VAL A 93 -22.87 -8.86 10.01
C VAL A 93 -23.10 -7.71 9.03
N ALA A 94 -22.19 -6.74 9.04
CA ALA A 94 -22.15 -5.67 8.04
C ALA A 94 -20.76 -5.54 7.43
N MET A 95 -20.65 -4.71 6.38
CA MET A 95 -19.39 -4.39 5.73
C MET A 95 -19.18 -2.88 5.68
N HIS A 96 -17.93 -2.43 5.81
CA HIS A 96 -17.60 -1.01 5.85
C HIS A 96 -16.29 -0.69 5.10
N HIS A 97 -16.40 0.08 4.02
CA HIS A 97 -15.26 0.65 3.32
C HIS A 97 -15.65 1.92 2.55
N GLY A 98 -14.67 2.79 2.27
CA GLY A 98 -14.90 4.11 1.65
C GLY A 98 -15.58 4.10 0.27
N SER A 99 -15.63 2.96 -0.42
CA SER A 99 -16.35 2.79 -1.69
C SER A 99 -17.88 2.65 -1.55
N LEU A 100 -18.43 2.47 -0.34
CA LEU A 100 -19.87 2.37 -0.13
C LEU A 100 -20.54 3.75 -0.05
N ASP A 101 -21.82 3.79 -0.39
CA ASP A 101 -22.65 4.96 -0.18
C ASP A 101 -22.57 5.48 1.27
N LEU A 102 -22.66 6.80 1.42
CA LEU A 102 -22.55 7.47 2.72
C LEU A 102 -23.66 7.01 3.68
N GLN A 103 -24.90 6.84 3.20
CA GLN A 103 -26.01 6.44 4.07
C GLN A 103 -25.81 5.02 4.61
N VAL A 104 -25.26 4.12 3.79
CA VAL A 104 -24.91 2.76 4.22
C VAL A 104 -23.82 2.81 5.28
N ARG A 105 -22.77 3.62 5.08
CA ARG A 105 -21.69 3.78 6.06
C ARG A 105 -22.20 4.34 7.38
N GLN A 106 -23.00 5.40 7.34
CA GLN A 106 -23.62 6.00 8.53
C GLN A 106 -24.50 4.99 9.27
N TRP A 107 -25.33 4.23 8.55
CA TRP A 107 -26.14 3.18 9.17
C TRP A 107 -25.28 2.12 9.88
N VAL A 108 -24.17 1.68 9.27
CA VAL A 108 -23.24 0.73 9.91
C VAL A 108 -22.60 1.35 11.15
N GLU A 109 -22.12 2.59 11.07
CA GLU A 109 -21.51 3.31 12.19
C GLU A 109 -22.49 3.47 13.37
N GLU A 110 -23.76 3.83 13.08
CA GLU A 110 -24.84 3.94 14.07
C GLU A 110 -25.18 2.57 14.67
N ALA A 111 -25.41 1.55 13.84
CA ALA A 111 -25.74 0.20 14.33
C ALA A 111 -24.60 -0.43 15.15
N LEU A 112 -23.34 -0.09 14.83
CA LEU A 112 -22.17 -0.46 15.61
C LEU A 112 -22.13 0.29 16.96
N HIS A 113 -22.46 1.58 16.97
CA HIS A 113 -22.55 2.38 18.19
C HIS A 113 -23.67 1.90 19.13
N GLU A 114 -24.78 1.44 18.56
CA GLU A 114 -25.92 0.87 19.30
C GLU A 114 -25.70 -0.61 19.71
N GLY A 115 -24.61 -1.24 19.29
CA GLY A 115 -24.31 -2.64 19.61
C GLY A 115 -25.24 -3.66 18.92
N LYS A 116 -25.85 -3.29 17.78
CA LYS A 116 -26.77 -4.14 17.01
C LYS A 116 -26.05 -5.13 16.11
N LEU A 117 -24.77 -4.88 15.80
CA LEU A 117 -23.97 -5.69 14.90
C LEU A 117 -23.01 -6.59 15.70
N LYS A 118 -23.00 -7.87 15.36
CA LYS A 118 -22.08 -8.88 15.91
C LYS A 118 -20.69 -8.75 15.29
N CYS A 119 -20.62 -8.41 14.00
CA CYS A 119 -19.36 -8.27 13.28
C CYS A 119 -19.46 -7.23 12.15
N VAL A 120 -18.45 -6.38 12.02
CA VAL A 120 -18.29 -5.50 10.87
C VAL A 120 -17.00 -5.85 10.15
N VAL A 121 -17.11 -6.31 8.91
CA VAL A 121 -15.97 -6.56 8.04
C VAL A 121 -15.55 -5.23 7.42
N CYS A 122 -14.33 -4.77 7.67
CA CYS A 122 -13.93 -3.42 7.30
C CYS A 122 -12.50 -3.29 6.75
N THR A 123 -12.23 -2.15 6.14
CA THR A 123 -10.88 -1.67 5.81
C THR A 123 -10.42 -0.63 6.83
N SER A 124 -9.34 0.09 6.53
CA SER A 124 -8.86 1.23 7.33
C SER A 124 -9.85 2.39 7.48
N SER A 125 -11.00 2.34 6.81
CA SER A 125 -12.11 3.28 7.03
C SER A 125 -12.60 3.35 8.48
N LEU A 126 -12.32 2.34 9.30
CA LEU A 126 -12.64 2.32 10.74
C LEU A 126 -11.38 2.28 11.64
N ASP A 127 -10.17 2.50 11.08
CA ASP A 127 -8.91 2.47 11.86
C ASP A 127 -8.79 3.66 12.84
N LEU A 128 -9.36 4.82 12.48
CA LEU A 128 -9.16 6.09 13.19
C LEU A 128 -10.47 6.88 13.34
N GLY A 129 -10.59 7.59 14.47
CA GLY A 129 -11.48 8.75 14.58
C GLY A 129 -12.92 8.51 15.08
N VAL A 130 -13.33 7.28 15.35
CA VAL A 130 -14.68 6.99 15.88
C VAL A 130 -14.59 6.07 17.11
N ASP A 131 -15.30 6.43 18.18
CA ASP A 131 -15.40 5.68 19.44
C ASP A 131 -16.58 4.70 19.40
N PHE A 132 -16.29 3.43 19.14
CA PHE A 132 -17.29 2.35 19.15
C PHE A 132 -17.21 1.58 20.46
N ARG A 133 -17.79 2.15 21.53
CA ARG A 133 -17.79 1.53 22.87
C ARG A 133 -18.28 0.08 22.94
N PRO A 134 -19.26 -0.38 22.14
CA PRO A 134 -19.69 -1.79 22.16
C PRO A 134 -18.66 -2.77 21.59
N VAL A 135 -17.68 -2.29 20.81
CA VAL A 135 -16.65 -3.16 20.23
C VAL A 135 -15.72 -3.63 21.34
N ASP A 136 -15.81 -4.91 21.64
CA ASP A 136 -14.99 -5.58 22.65
C ASP A 136 -13.88 -6.43 22.01
N MET A 137 -13.87 -6.60 20.69
CA MET A 137 -12.86 -7.42 20.01
C MET A 137 -12.55 -6.98 18.57
N VAL A 138 -11.30 -7.20 18.16
CA VAL A 138 -10.83 -6.98 16.79
C VAL A 138 -10.22 -8.26 16.22
N ILE A 139 -10.48 -8.57 14.95
CA ILE A 139 -9.76 -9.58 14.17
C ILE A 139 -9.02 -8.87 13.03
N GLN A 140 -7.71 -9.08 12.94
CA GLN A 140 -6.89 -8.65 11.81
C GLN A 140 -6.69 -9.83 10.87
N VAL A 141 -7.21 -9.75 9.65
CA VAL A 141 -6.98 -10.76 8.61
C VAL A 141 -5.72 -10.43 7.81
N GLY A 142 -4.75 -11.33 7.85
CA GLY A 142 -3.46 -11.23 7.17
C GLY A 142 -2.55 -10.17 7.78
N GLY A 143 -1.28 -10.20 7.35
CA GLY A 143 -0.24 -9.30 7.81
C GLY A 143 -0.65 -7.82 7.69
N PRO A 144 -0.65 -7.02 8.77
CA PRO A 144 -0.99 -5.59 8.74
C PRO A 144 0.11 -4.74 8.08
N LYS A 145 1.27 -5.36 7.79
CA LYS A 145 2.50 -4.80 7.21
C LYS A 145 3.27 -3.82 8.09
N GLY A 146 2.75 -3.53 9.30
CA GLY A 146 3.45 -2.76 10.34
C GLY A 146 2.77 -2.86 11.71
N VAL A 147 3.57 -2.70 12.76
CA VAL A 147 3.19 -2.82 14.17
C VAL A 147 2.27 -1.68 14.60
N ALA A 148 2.59 -0.44 14.23
CA ALA A 148 1.78 0.73 14.60
C ALA A 148 0.33 0.62 14.09
N ARG A 149 0.13 0.11 12.87
CA ARG A 149 -1.22 -0.12 12.31
C ARG A 149 -1.96 -1.19 13.09
N PHE A 150 -1.29 -2.31 13.41
CA PHE A 150 -1.87 -3.39 14.20
C PHE A 150 -2.29 -2.92 15.60
N PHE A 151 -1.43 -2.14 16.26
CA PHE A 151 -1.69 -1.56 17.56
C PHE A 151 -2.85 -0.55 17.55
N GLN A 152 -2.92 0.32 16.54
CA GLN A 152 -4.04 1.26 16.37
C GLN A 152 -5.38 0.53 16.19
N ARG A 153 -5.38 -0.58 15.45
CA ARG A 153 -6.54 -1.47 15.29
C ARG A 153 -6.90 -2.13 16.61
N ALA A 154 -5.93 -2.67 17.34
CA ALA A 154 -6.17 -3.27 18.66
C ALA A 154 -6.87 -2.28 19.60
N GLY A 155 -6.47 -1.01 19.57
CA GLY A 155 -7.09 0.07 20.34
C GLY A 155 -8.56 0.33 20.02
N ARG A 156 -9.13 -0.21 18.94
CA ARG A 156 -10.57 -0.14 18.65
C ARG A 156 -11.41 -1.10 19.50
N SER A 157 -10.81 -2.15 20.06
CA SER A 157 -11.45 -3.02 21.05
C SER A 157 -11.31 -2.46 22.45
N GLY A 158 -12.37 -2.57 23.24
CA GLY A 158 -12.33 -2.21 24.66
C GLY A 158 -11.93 -0.75 24.85
N HIS A 159 -12.44 0.14 23.98
CA HIS A 159 -12.09 1.55 23.91
C HIS A 159 -12.75 2.36 25.06
N ARG A 160 -12.41 1.99 26.29
CA ARG A 160 -12.78 2.66 27.54
C ARG A 160 -11.63 2.58 28.55
N PRO A 161 -11.53 3.54 29.49
CA PRO A 161 -10.51 3.51 30.54
C PRO A 161 -10.54 2.19 31.32
N GLY A 162 -9.37 1.63 31.61
CA GLY A 162 -9.21 0.38 32.38
C GLY A 162 -9.59 -0.92 31.66
N ALA A 163 -10.30 -0.88 30.53
CA ALA A 163 -10.60 -2.09 29.78
C ALA A 163 -9.38 -2.63 29.02
N THR A 164 -9.32 -3.95 28.87
CA THR A 164 -8.35 -4.62 27.99
C THR A 164 -8.78 -4.47 26.53
N SER A 165 -7.83 -4.14 25.65
CA SER A 165 -8.03 -4.22 24.21
C SER A 165 -7.65 -5.61 23.73
N LYS A 166 -8.58 -6.34 23.12
CA LYS A 166 -8.35 -7.69 22.61
C LYS A 166 -8.29 -7.69 21.09
N ILE A 167 -7.21 -8.24 20.54
CA ILE A 167 -7.03 -8.41 19.10
C ILE A 167 -6.59 -9.83 18.76
N TYR A 168 -7.24 -10.38 17.74
CA TYR A 168 -6.88 -11.64 17.12
C TYR A 168 -6.15 -11.40 15.81
N PHE A 169 -5.02 -12.09 15.60
CA PHE A 169 -4.36 -12.16 14.30
C PHE A 169 -4.80 -13.45 13.58
N LEU A 170 -5.38 -13.30 12.38
CA LEU A 170 -5.78 -14.41 11.53
C LEU A 170 -4.80 -14.53 10.35
N PRO A 171 -3.88 -15.51 10.38
CA PRO A 171 -2.97 -15.75 9.26
C PRO A 171 -3.77 -16.23 8.04
N THR A 172 -3.42 -15.69 6.90
CA THR A 172 -3.93 -16.06 5.58
C THR A 172 -3.04 -17.08 4.89
N HIS A 173 -1.79 -17.19 5.33
CA HIS A 173 -0.85 -18.23 4.95
C HIS A 173 0.18 -18.52 6.04
N SER A 174 0.90 -19.64 5.91
CA SER A 174 1.73 -20.19 6.99
C SER A 174 2.87 -19.27 7.44
N LEU A 175 3.56 -18.58 6.53
CA LEU A 175 4.66 -17.66 6.87
C LEU A 175 4.20 -16.45 7.71
N GLU A 176 2.93 -16.06 7.66
CA GLU A 176 2.40 -14.99 8.50
C GLU A 176 2.36 -15.36 10.00
N LEU A 177 2.56 -16.63 10.36
CA LEU A 177 2.78 -17.01 11.76
C LEU A 177 4.08 -16.39 12.32
N ILE A 178 5.10 -16.20 11.48
CA ILE A 178 6.32 -15.48 11.88
C ILE A 178 5.98 -14.00 12.12
N GLU A 179 5.19 -13.39 11.24
CA GLU A 179 4.70 -12.02 11.42
C GLU A 179 3.89 -11.88 12.73
N ALA A 180 3.02 -12.84 13.03
CA ALA A 180 2.25 -12.86 14.27
C ALA A 180 3.15 -12.87 15.52
N ALA A 181 4.19 -13.71 15.51
CA ALA A 181 5.18 -13.78 16.58
C ALA A 181 5.91 -12.43 16.76
N VAL A 182 6.29 -11.79 15.65
CA VAL A 182 6.93 -10.47 15.66
C VAL A 182 5.99 -9.38 16.19
N LEU A 183 4.74 -9.34 15.73
CA LEU A 183 3.76 -8.34 16.16
C LEU A 183 3.51 -8.40 17.66
N LYS A 184 3.42 -9.61 18.21
CA LYS A 184 3.23 -9.83 19.64
C LYS A 184 4.43 -9.33 20.44
N GLU A 185 5.64 -9.73 20.05
CA GLU A 185 6.87 -9.28 20.72
C GLU A 185 7.07 -7.77 20.62
N ALA A 186 6.81 -7.17 19.46
CA ALA A 186 6.95 -5.73 19.28
C ALA A 186 5.96 -4.94 20.16
N ILE A 187 4.72 -5.42 20.31
CA ILE A 187 3.74 -4.81 21.21
C ILE A 187 4.17 -4.94 22.68
N ASP A 188 4.58 -6.14 23.10
CA ASP A 188 5.05 -6.40 24.47
C ASP A 188 6.25 -5.50 24.82
N ASN A 189 7.14 -5.29 23.86
CA ASN A 189 8.32 -4.42 23.99
C ASN A 189 8.05 -2.93 23.69
N LYS A 190 6.80 -2.55 23.38
CA LYS A 190 6.39 -1.17 23.02
C LYS A 190 7.20 -0.56 21.87
N GLN A 191 7.57 -1.38 20.88
CA GLN A 191 8.30 -0.99 19.69
C GLN A 191 7.34 -0.64 18.54
N PHE A 192 7.55 0.54 17.94
CA PHE A 192 6.73 1.04 16.84
C PHE A 192 7.61 1.70 15.79
N GLU A 193 7.12 1.73 14.56
CA GLU A 193 7.82 2.37 13.46
C GLU A 193 7.94 3.89 13.64
N SER A 194 9.07 4.43 13.17
CA SER A 194 9.23 5.87 12.98
C SER A 194 8.48 6.35 11.74
N ARG A 195 8.02 7.60 11.76
CA ARG A 195 7.44 8.27 10.60
C ARG A 195 8.30 9.44 10.18
N THR A 196 8.94 9.33 9.03
CA THR A 196 9.75 10.41 8.45
C THR A 196 8.85 11.43 7.76
N PRO A 197 8.94 12.72 8.10
CA PRO A 197 8.18 13.77 7.42
C PRO A 197 8.70 14.02 6.01
N LEU A 198 7.80 14.44 5.11
CA LEU A 198 8.19 14.91 3.79
C LEU A 198 8.66 16.37 3.87
N LEU A 199 9.69 16.68 3.08
CA LEU A 199 10.31 18.00 2.98
C LEU A 199 10.07 18.57 1.59
N LEU A 200 9.94 19.89 1.50
CA LEU A 200 9.90 20.65 0.25
C LEU A 200 8.89 20.12 -0.79
N CYS A 201 7.68 19.73 -0.36
CA CYS A 201 6.59 19.37 -1.27
C CYS A 201 6.08 20.64 -2.00
N TYR A 202 6.65 20.95 -3.17
CA TYR A 202 6.36 22.16 -3.93
C TYR A 202 4.94 22.22 -4.45
N ASP A 203 4.36 21.09 -4.87
CA ASP A 203 2.96 20.99 -5.27
C ASP A 203 1.98 21.47 -4.19
N VAL A 204 2.20 21.09 -2.94
CA VAL A 204 1.43 21.54 -1.78
C VAL A 204 1.66 23.02 -1.52
N LEU A 205 2.90 23.50 -1.63
CA LEU A 205 3.22 24.91 -1.41
C LEU A 205 2.52 25.81 -2.45
N VAL A 206 2.62 25.50 -3.75
CA VAL A 206 1.95 26.30 -4.79
C VAL A 206 0.42 26.23 -4.66
N GLN A 207 -0.14 25.07 -4.27
CA GLN A 207 -1.56 24.96 -3.98
C GLN A 207 -1.97 25.85 -2.80
N TYR A 208 -1.16 25.88 -1.74
CA TYR A 208 -1.39 26.72 -0.57
C TYR A 208 -1.37 28.21 -0.93
N LEU A 209 -0.40 28.66 -1.74
CA LEU A 209 -0.34 30.05 -2.20
C LEU A 209 -1.58 30.44 -3.02
N VAL A 210 -2.02 29.58 -3.95
CA VAL A 210 -3.26 29.83 -4.71
C VAL A 210 -4.49 29.84 -3.77
N THR A 211 -4.49 29.02 -2.72
CA THR A 211 -5.57 29.00 -1.71
C THR A 211 -5.68 30.35 -0.99
N LEU A 212 -4.55 30.93 -0.56
CA LEU A 212 -4.52 32.26 0.04
C LEU A 212 -5.01 33.32 -0.94
N ALA A 213 -4.57 33.26 -2.19
CA ALA A 213 -4.96 34.20 -3.25
C ALA A 213 -6.46 34.10 -3.63
N VAL A 214 -7.09 32.94 -3.50
CA VAL A 214 -8.55 32.75 -3.69
C VAL A 214 -9.36 33.35 -2.52
N GLY A 215 -8.75 33.43 -1.34
CA GLY A 215 -9.32 34.05 -0.15
C GLY A 215 -9.14 35.58 -0.15
N PRO A 216 -8.58 36.17 0.92
CA PRO A 216 -8.36 37.62 0.99
C PRO A 216 -7.29 38.11 0.00
N GLY A 217 -6.35 37.26 -0.39
CA GLY A 217 -5.09 37.64 -1.03
C GLY A 217 -3.92 37.49 -0.05
N PHE A 218 -2.69 37.68 -0.53
CA PHE A 218 -1.50 37.63 0.32
C PHE A 218 -0.37 38.54 -0.16
N TYR A 219 0.58 38.84 0.73
CA TYR A 219 1.86 39.49 0.39
C TYR A 219 3.00 38.46 0.51
N PRO A 220 3.87 38.30 -0.51
CA PRO A 220 4.85 37.22 -0.53
C PRO A 220 5.82 37.21 0.66
N ASP A 221 6.35 38.37 1.07
CA ASP A 221 7.36 38.44 2.13
C ASP A 221 6.81 37.97 3.49
N GLU A 222 5.56 38.32 3.80
CA GLU A 222 4.86 37.88 5.02
C GLU A 222 4.59 36.37 4.99
N VAL A 223 4.09 35.85 3.86
CA VAL A 223 3.78 34.42 3.73
C VAL A 223 5.05 33.58 3.78
N ARG A 224 6.15 34.06 3.20
CA ARG A 224 7.42 33.35 3.20
C ARG A 224 7.92 33.08 4.61
N GLN A 225 7.87 34.07 5.49
CA GLN A 225 8.28 33.92 6.90
C GLN A 225 7.45 32.83 7.59
N HIS A 226 6.13 32.83 7.39
CA HIS A 226 5.26 31.78 7.92
C HIS A 226 5.57 30.40 7.33
N VAL A 227 5.81 30.30 6.03
CA VAL A 227 6.14 29.03 5.37
C VAL A 227 7.46 28.46 5.93
N GLN A 228 8.50 29.29 6.05
CA GLN A 228 9.81 28.87 6.56
C GLN A 228 9.77 28.48 8.05
N SER A 229 8.80 28.98 8.84
CA SER A 229 8.60 28.53 10.23
C SER A 229 8.09 27.09 10.35
N THR A 230 7.65 26.48 9.24
CA THR A 230 7.17 25.10 9.22
C THR A 230 8.32 24.10 8.98
N HIS A 231 8.18 22.89 9.52
CA HIS A 231 9.19 21.84 9.38
C HIS A 231 9.52 21.51 7.91
N SER A 232 8.50 21.38 7.06
CA SER A 232 8.67 20.94 5.66
C SER A 232 9.39 21.96 4.79
N TYR A 233 9.32 23.26 5.12
CA TYR A 233 9.85 24.34 4.27
C TYR A 233 10.92 25.21 4.95
N LYS A 234 11.44 24.80 6.12
CA LYS A 234 12.50 25.52 6.83
C LYS A 234 13.76 25.79 5.99
N ASN A 235 14.06 24.91 5.04
CA ASN A 235 15.23 25.00 4.16
C ASN A 235 14.90 25.61 2.79
N LEU A 236 13.70 26.19 2.61
CA LEU A 236 13.27 26.76 1.33
C LEU A 236 14.16 27.95 0.95
N THR A 237 14.80 27.85 -0.21
CA THR A 237 15.73 28.87 -0.73
C THR A 237 15.00 30.03 -1.41
N ASP A 238 15.71 31.16 -1.59
CA ASP A 238 15.19 32.32 -2.35
C ASP A 238 14.76 31.92 -3.77
N LYS A 239 15.57 31.09 -4.43
CA LYS A 239 15.33 30.65 -5.81
C LYS A 239 14.07 29.79 -5.89
N GLU A 240 13.88 28.86 -4.96
CA GLU A 240 12.71 27.98 -4.93
C GLU A 240 11.43 28.76 -4.57
N TRP A 241 11.53 29.72 -3.66
CA TRP A 241 10.42 30.64 -3.35
C TRP A 241 10.01 31.45 -4.57
N GLN A 242 10.98 32.06 -5.25
CA GLN A 242 10.72 32.84 -6.46
C GLN A 242 10.10 31.98 -7.57
N TRP A 243 10.58 30.74 -7.74
CA TRP A 243 9.98 29.78 -8.66
C TRP A 243 8.50 29.52 -8.32
N CYS A 244 8.14 29.35 -7.04
CA CYS A 244 6.75 29.11 -6.64
C CYS A 244 5.84 30.29 -7.00
N LEU A 245 6.34 31.51 -6.81
CA LEU A 245 5.66 32.75 -7.14
C LEU A 245 5.45 32.90 -8.65
N GLU A 246 6.51 32.72 -9.44
CA GLU A 246 6.44 32.78 -10.91
C GLU A 246 5.50 31.70 -11.46
N PHE A 247 5.55 30.50 -10.89
CA PHE A 247 4.71 29.39 -11.32
C PHE A 247 3.21 29.69 -11.18
N ILE A 248 2.77 30.38 -10.13
CA ILE A 248 1.35 30.71 -9.94
C ILE A 248 0.90 31.95 -10.71
N THR A 249 1.82 32.84 -11.12
CA THR A 249 1.49 34.05 -11.89
C THR A 249 1.61 33.89 -13.40
N THR A 250 2.58 33.12 -13.86
CA THR A 250 2.88 32.97 -15.30
C THR A 250 2.93 31.51 -15.73
N GLY A 251 2.83 30.54 -14.82
CA GLY A 251 3.09 29.13 -15.15
C GLY A 251 4.59 28.83 -15.28
N GLY A 252 5.47 29.77 -14.93
CA GLY A 252 6.92 29.62 -15.01
C GLY A 252 7.46 29.68 -16.44
N ASN A 253 8.66 29.12 -16.65
CA ASN A 253 9.40 29.23 -17.91
C ASN A 253 8.66 28.60 -19.10
N SER A 254 8.05 27.43 -18.90
CA SER A 254 7.49 26.63 -19.99
C SER A 254 6.02 26.86 -20.31
N LEU A 255 5.26 27.51 -19.40
CA LEU A 255 3.81 27.67 -19.54
C LEU A 255 3.35 29.13 -19.69
N SER A 256 4.29 30.08 -19.75
CA SER A 256 4.04 31.52 -19.88
C SER A 256 3.22 31.94 -21.10
N ALA A 257 3.23 31.14 -22.17
CA ALA A 257 2.43 31.38 -23.37
C ALA A 257 0.93 31.04 -23.21
N TYR A 258 0.53 30.46 -22.08
CA TYR A 258 -0.82 29.96 -21.86
C TYR A 258 -1.47 30.64 -20.64
N ASP A 259 -2.39 31.55 -20.91
CA ASP A 259 -3.11 32.34 -19.89
C ASP A 259 -3.79 31.48 -18.81
N GLU A 260 -4.11 30.21 -19.09
CA GLU A 260 -4.78 29.34 -18.12
C GLU A 260 -3.92 28.94 -16.92
N TYR A 261 -2.59 29.03 -17.02
CA TYR A 261 -1.67 28.75 -15.91
C TYR A 261 -1.28 30.01 -15.13
N ALA A 262 -1.61 31.20 -15.64
CA ALA A 262 -1.56 32.46 -14.92
C ALA A 262 -2.75 32.57 -13.95
N LYS A 263 -2.62 31.99 -12.76
CA LYS A 263 -3.74 31.86 -11.80
C LYS A 263 -3.89 33.09 -10.91
N VAL A 264 -2.78 33.72 -10.54
CA VAL A 264 -2.72 34.80 -9.54
C VAL A 264 -2.25 36.09 -10.20
N GLU A 265 -2.96 37.19 -9.91
CA GLU A 265 -2.64 38.54 -10.38
C GLU A 265 -2.05 39.36 -9.23
N ILE A 266 -1.16 40.30 -9.58
CA ILE A 266 -0.57 41.24 -8.63
C ILE A 266 -1.33 42.56 -8.75
N MET A 267 -2.01 42.95 -7.68
CA MET A 267 -2.73 44.20 -7.60
C MET A 267 -1.77 45.40 -7.48
N THR A 268 -2.27 46.60 -7.70
CA THR A 268 -1.49 47.84 -7.67
C THR A 268 -0.83 48.13 -6.32
N ASP A 269 -1.41 47.64 -5.24
CA ASP A 269 -0.89 47.74 -3.86
C ASP A 269 0.07 46.60 -3.49
N GLY A 270 0.43 45.74 -4.46
CA GLY A 270 1.30 44.59 -4.26
C GLY A 270 0.58 43.35 -3.72
N LEU A 271 -0.76 43.37 -3.58
CA LEU A 271 -1.53 42.21 -3.11
C LEU A 271 -1.64 41.13 -4.20
N TRP A 272 -1.31 39.89 -3.85
CA TRP A 272 -1.44 38.73 -4.75
C TRP A 272 -2.83 38.10 -4.61
N LYS A 273 -3.60 38.04 -5.70
CA LYS A 273 -5.02 37.63 -5.65
C LYS A 273 -5.50 36.95 -6.92
N VAL A 274 -6.41 35.99 -6.75
CA VAL A 274 -7.18 35.40 -7.87
C VAL A 274 -8.43 36.25 -8.09
N THR A 275 -8.46 37.02 -9.18
CA THR A 275 -9.64 37.83 -9.56
C THR A 275 -10.64 37.03 -10.41
N ASN A 276 -10.15 36.06 -11.17
CA ASN A 276 -10.97 35.23 -12.05
C ASN A 276 -11.81 34.22 -11.26
N ARG A 277 -13.14 34.42 -11.28
CA ARG A 277 -14.11 33.54 -10.59
C ARG A 277 -14.04 32.08 -11.06
N ARG A 278 -13.74 31.82 -12.33
CA ARG A 278 -13.63 30.46 -12.87
C ARG A 278 -12.40 29.75 -12.31
N THR A 279 -11.27 30.44 -12.23
CA THR A 279 -10.03 29.94 -11.63
C THR A 279 -10.25 29.63 -10.14
N ALA A 280 -10.86 30.56 -9.40
CA ALA A 280 -11.20 30.35 -8.00
C ALA A 280 -12.11 29.14 -7.77
N MET A 281 -13.14 28.97 -8.61
CA MET A 281 -14.05 27.82 -8.53
C MET A 281 -13.34 26.49 -8.83
N ARG A 282 -12.49 26.44 -9.86
CA ARG A 282 -11.68 25.25 -10.20
C ARG A 282 -10.77 24.87 -9.04
N HIS A 283 -10.07 25.83 -8.46
CA HIS A 283 -9.20 25.61 -7.30
C HIS A 283 -9.98 25.00 -6.12
N ARG A 284 -11.13 25.57 -5.74
CA ARG A 284 -11.96 25.07 -4.64
C ARG A 284 -12.43 23.63 -4.82
N LEU A 285 -12.64 23.19 -6.06
CA LEU A 285 -13.05 21.82 -6.37
C LEU A 285 -11.89 20.83 -6.43
N SER A 286 -10.65 21.32 -6.56
CA SER A 286 -9.44 20.51 -6.70
C SER A 286 -8.52 20.56 -5.47
N MET A 287 -8.80 21.41 -4.50
CA MET A 287 -7.99 21.58 -3.30
C MET A 287 -7.95 20.29 -2.46
N GLY A 288 -6.75 19.86 -2.08
CA GLY A 288 -6.46 18.63 -1.34
C GLY A 288 -5.14 17.99 -1.78
N THR A 289 -4.66 17.03 -1.00
CA THR A 289 -3.40 16.30 -1.28
C THR A 289 -3.62 14.82 -1.59
N ILE A 290 -4.83 14.30 -1.37
CA ILE A 290 -5.16 12.90 -1.63
C ILE A 290 -5.58 12.78 -3.10
N VAL A 291 -4.69 12.23 -3.92
CA VAL A 291 -4.99 11.87 -5.30
C VAL A 291 -5.35 10.39 -5.35
N GLY A 292 -6.63 10.10 -5.56
CA GLY A 292 -7.12 8.74 -5.76
C GLY A 292 -7.16 8.37 -7.25
N ASP A 293 -7.20 7.08 -7.54
CA ASP A 293 -7.53 6.62 -8.88
C ASP A 293 -8.97 7.03 -9.25
N PRO A 294 -9.24 7.40 -10.51
CA PRO A 294 -10.58 7.77 -10.93
C PRO A 294 -11.58 6.64 -10.69
N VAL A 295 -12.70 7.02 -10.09
CA VAL A 295 -13.75 6.10 -9.69
C VAL A 295 -14.99 6.27 -10.55
N VAL A 296 -15.66 5.17 -10.82
CA VAL A 296 -16.96 5.11 -11.49
C VAL A 296 -18.06 5.01 -10.45
N LYS A 297 -19.08 5.87 -10.57
CA LYS A 297 -20.29 5.82 -9.72
C LYS A 297 -21.15 4.64 -10.14
N VAL A 298 -21.46 3.76 -9.21
CA VAL A 298 -22.40 2.65 -9.44
C VAL A 298 -23.78 3.07 -8.97
N ARG A 299 -24.76 3.03 -9.89
CA ARG A 299 -26.15 3.43 -9.65
C ARG A 299 -27.10 2.41 -10.23
N TYR A 300 -28.21 2.15 -9.55
CA TYR A 300 -29.31 1.44 -10.19
C TYR A 300 -29.85 2.22 -11.39
N THR A 301 -30.47 1.53 -12.34
CA THR A 301 -31.20 2.19 -13.45
C THR A 301 -32.32 3.11 -12.96
N SER A 302 -32.84 2.90 -11.74
CA SER A 302 -33.76 3.80 -11.04
C SER A 302 -33.12 5.12 -10.57
N GLY A 303 -31.79 5.23 -10.61
CA GLY A 303 -31.03 6.39 -10.15
C GLY A 303 -30.44 6.26 -8.74
N THR A 304 -30.91 5.29 -7.94
CA THR A 304 -30.43 5.05 -6.56
C THR A 304 -28.93 4.73 -6.57
N TYR A 305 -28.16 5.46 -5.78
CA TYR A 305 -26.71 5.33 -5.70
C TYR A 305 -26.28 4.21 -4.75
N ILE A 306 -25.25 3.46 -5.14
CA ILE A 306 -24.77 2.27 -4.41
C ILE A 306 -23.37 2.52 -3.83
N GLY A 307 -22.51 3.19 -4.60
CA GLY A 307 -21.11 3.41 -4.23
C GLY A 307 -20.21 3.68 -5.43
N THR A 308 -18.92 3.46 -5.27
CA THR A 308 -17.90 3.68 -6.30
C THR A 308 -16.91 2.52 -6.46
N VAL A 309 -16.56 2.20 -7.70
CA VAL A 309 -15.55 1.20 -8.08
C VAL A 309 -14.47 1.85 -8.96
N GLU A 310 -13.32 1.20 -9.16
CA GLU A 310 -12.29 1.73 -10.07
C GLU A 310 -12.76 1.71 -11.53
N GLU A 311 -12.37 2.74 -12.29
CA GLU A 311 -12.66 2.83 -13.72
C GLU A 311 -12.11 1.64 -14.52
N SER A 312 -10.89 1.21 -14.18
CA SER A 312 -10.21 0.06 -14.81
C SER A 312 -11.03 -1.22 -14.75
N PHE A 313 -11.74 -1.45 -13.64
CA PHE A 313 -12.59 -2.62 -13.45
C PHE A 313 -13.83 -2.57 -14.35
N ILE A 314 -14.55 -1.44 -14.38
CA ILE A 314 -15.75 -1.29 -15.21
C ILE A 314 -15.40 -1.31 -16.70
N ALA A 315 -14.25 -0.74 -17.08
CA ALA A 315 -13.80 -0.71 -18.47
C ALA A 315 -13.54 -2.10 -19.08
N GLN A 316 -13.35 -3.12 -18.24
CA GLN A 316 -13.16 -4.51 -18.67
C GLN A 316 -14.48 -5.28 -18.84
N LEU A 317 -15.62 -4.70 -18.41
CA LEU A 317 -16.93 -5.34 -18.46
C LEU A 317 -17.73 -4.88 -19.69
N ASN A 318 -18.49 -5.80 -20.27
CA ASN A 318 -19.47 -5.51 -21.31
C ASN A 318 -20.87 -5.32 -20.71
N GLU A 319 -21.76 -4.64 -21.46
CA GLU A 319 -23.17 -4.58 -21.09
C GLU A 319 -23.76 -6.01 -21.00
N GLY A 320 -24.42 -6.31 -19.88
CA GLY A 320 -24.92 -7.65 -19.55
C GLY A 320 -24.03 -8.46 -18.62
N ASP A 321 -22.74 -8.11 -18.48
CA ASP A 321 -21.83 -8.78 -17.56
C ASP A 321 -22.23 -8.54 -16.10
N THR A 322 -22.00 -9.54 -15.25
CA THR A 322 -22.37 -9.49 -13.84
C THR A 322 -21.16 -9.41 -12.94
N PHE A 323 -21.22 -8.61 -11.88
CA PHE A 323 -20.17 -8.45 -10.89
C PHE A 323 -20.76 -8.35 -9.47
N TRP A 324 -19.94 -8.65 -8.46
CA TRP A 324 -20.34 -8.52 -7.06
C TRP A 324 -19.83 -7.22 -6.46
N PHE A 325 -20.72 -6.44 -5.87
CA PHE A 325 -20.37 -5.18 -5.19
C PHE A 325 -21.47 -4.78 -4.20
N ALA A 326 -21.11 -4.13 -3.10
CA ALA A 326 -22.03 -3.68 -2.07
C ALA A 326 -22.89 -4.82 -1.49
N GLY A 327 -22.32 -6.04 -1.39
CA GLY A 327 -23.04 -7.22 -0.94
C GLY A 327 -24.09 -7.78 -1.94
N LYS A 328 -24.02 -7.38 -3.22
CA LYS A 328 -25.04 -7.72 -4.23
C LYS A 328 -24.41 -8.18 -5.55
N ASN A 329 -25.09 -9.11 -6.23
CA ASN A 329 -24.80 -9.42 -7.64
C ASN A 329 -25.50 -8.39 -8.54
N LEU A 330 -24.72 -7.63 -9.28
CA LEU A 330 -25.16 -6.55 -10.15
C LEU A 330 -24.85 -6.91 -11.61
N ALA A 331 -25.77 -6.61 -12.53
CA ALA A 331 -25.53 -6.67 -13.97
C ALA A 331 -25.31 -5.26 -14.52
N LEU A 332 -24.23 -5.07 -15.28
CA LEU A 332 -23.98 -3.82 -15.99
C LEU A 332 -25.04 -3.64 -17.08
N VAL A 333 -25.77 -2.53 -17.04
CA VAL A 333 -26.77 -2.17 -18.05
C VAL A 333 -26.17 -1.18 -19.04
N ARG A 334 -25.44 -0.19 -18.53
CA ARG A 334 -24.83 0.87 -19.34
C ARG A 334 -23.69 1.53 -18.58
N PHE A 335 -22.63 1.90 -19.29
CA PHE A 335 -21.58 2.77 -18.77
C PHE A 335 -21.55 4.09 -19.55
N LYS A 336 -21.77 5.22 -18.86
CA LYS A 336 -21.72 6.56 -19.46
C LYS A 336 -21.39 7.62 -18.41
N ASP A 337 -20.61 8.63 -18.77
CA ASP A 337 -20.28 9.80 -17.94
C ASP A 337 -19.77 9.41 -16.53
N MET A 338 -18.80 8.47 -16.47
CA MET A 338 -18.25 7.92 -15.22
C MET A 338 -19.33 7.34 -14.28
N THR A 339 -20.44 6.88 -14.85
CA THR A 339 -21.55 6.24 -14.14
C THR A 339 -21.86 4.88 -14.78
N ALA A 340 -21.75 3.82 -13.98
CA ALA A 340 -22.22 2.49 -14.30
C ALA A 340 -23.66 2.33 -13.82
N GLN A 341 -24.60 2.25 -14.76
CA GLN A 341 -25.99 1.90 -14.48
C GLN A 341 -26.12 0.38 -14.39
N VAL A 342 -26.73 -0.10 -13.30
CA VAL A 342 -26.82 -1.52 -12.98
C VAL A 342 -28.23 -1.94 -12.59
N ARG A 343 -28.47 -3.25 -12.60
CA ARG A 343 -29.66 -3.90 -12.01
C ARG A 343 -29.24 -5.11 -11.19
N ASN A 344 -30.08 -5.55 -10.26
CA ASN A 344 -29.82 -6.80 -9.54
C ASN A 344 -29.84 -7.98 -10.52
N SER A 345 -28.90 -8.91 -10.34
CA SER A 345 -28.80 -10.14 -11.11
C SER A 345 -29.13 -11.35 -10.24
N LYS A 346 -29.80 -12.34 -10.84
CA LYS A 346 -30.00 -13.67 -10.23
C LYS A 346 -28.80 -14.60 -10.42
N LYS A 347 -27.84 -14.25 -11.29
CA LYS A 347 -26.59 -15.00 -11.43
C LYS A 347 -25.79 -14.86 -10.13
N LYS A 348 -25.36 -15.99 -9.56
CA LYS A 348 -24.62 -16.04 -8.29
C LYS A 348 -23.11 -15.75 -8.44
N THR A 349 -22.65 -15.61 -9.67
CA THR A 349 -21.23 -15.51 -10.02
C THR A 349 -20.93 -14.20 -10.75
N GLY A 350 -19.77 -13.63 -10.44
CA GLY A 350 -19.27 -12.39 -11.03
C GLY A 350 -17.99 -11.96 -10.33
N PRO A 351 -17.05 -11.31 -11.03
CA PRO A 351 -15.83 -10.79 -10.42
C PRO A 351 -16.17 -9.73 -9.36
N ILE A 352 -15.28 -9.60 -8.38
CA ILE A 352 -15.34 -8.54 -7.37
C ILE A 352 -14.34 -7.45 -7.80
N PRO A 353 -14.71 -6.17 -7.77
CA PRO A 353 -13.80 -5.08 -8.11
C PRO A 353 -12.52 -5.22 -7.28
N ARG A 354 -11.38 -5.16 -7.94
CA ARG A 354 -10.07 -5.09 -7.28
C ARG A 354 -9.65 -3.63 -7.26
N TRP A 355 -9.13 -3.21 -6.12
CA TRP A 355 -8.58 -1.86 -5.97
C TRP A 355 -7.07 -1.94 -5.93
N GLY A 356 -6.39 -1.05 -6.66
CA GLY A 356 -4.93 -0.96 -6.72
C GLY A 356 -4.28 -0.54 -5.41
N GLY A 357 -5.05 -0.09 -4.42
CA GLY A 357 -4.58 0.49 -3.15
C GLY A 357 -3.99 -0.49 -2.11
N GLY A 358 -3.84 -1.78 -2.43
CA GLY A 358 -3.31 -2.80 -1.50
C GLY A 358 -1.79 -2.83 -1.33
N LYS A 359 -1.07 -1.77 -1.71
CA LYS A 359 0.38 -1.77 -1.87
C LYS A 359 1.18 -1.62 -0.57
N ALA A 360 0.70 -2.06 0.60
CA ALA A 360 1.52 -1.93 1.80
C ALA A 360 2.66 -2.97 1.78
N SER A 361 3.90 -2.51 1.96
CA SER A 361 5.10 -3.34 2.12
C SER A 361 5.45 -3.41 3.61
N PHE A 362 6.24 -4.41 4.03
CA PHE A 362 6.80 -4.45 5.38
C PHE A 362 7.57 -3.19 5.73
N THR A 363 7.40 -2.74 6.98
CA THR A 363 8.21 -1.69 7.59
C THR A 363 9.59 -2.23 7.99
N SER A 364 10.58 -1.34 8.14
CA SER A 364 11.93 -1.75 8.55
C SER A 364 11.94 -2.52 9.88
N LEU A 365 11.07 -2.14 10.83
CA LEU A 365 10.94 -2.82 12.12
C LEU A 365 10.45 -4.26 11.95
N LEU A 366 9.42 -4.47 11.15
CA LEU A 366 8.86 -5.80 10.89
C LEU A 366 9.88 -6.68 10.17
N SER A 367 10.56 -6.15 9.15
CA SER A 367 11.63 -6.81 8.41
C SER A 367 12.79 -7.25 9.31
N ASP A 368 13.27 -6.35 10.19
CA ASP A 368 14.35 -6.64 11.14
C ASP A 368 14.00 -7.76 12.13
N GLN A 369 12.85 -7.65 12.78
CA GLN A 369 12.40 -8.63 13.76
C GLN A 369 12.09 -9.99 13.11
N LEU A 370 11.57 -9.99 11.88
CA LEU A 370 11.32 -11.21 11.14
C LEU A 370 12.63 -11.95 10.81
N ARG A 371 13.68 -11.24 10.36
CA ARG A 371 15.01 -11.85 10.17
C ARG A 371 15.56 -12.45 11.45
N ARG A 372 15.39 -11.77 12.59
CA ARG A 372 15.81 -12.32 13.90
C ARG A 372 15.05 -13.60 14.25
N LYS A 373 13.75 -13.69 13.97
CA LYS A 373 12.98 -14.93 14.16
C LYS A 373 13.45 -16.08 13.28
N ILE A 374 13.84 -15.80 12.04
CA ILE A 374 14.40 -16.80 11.13
C ILE A 374 15.79 -17.25 11.63
N HIS A 375 16.62 -16.31 12.08
CA HIS A 375 17.91 -16.59 12.69
C HIS A 375 17.77 -17.45 13.95
N ASP A 376 16.90 -17.08 14.89
CA ASP A 376 16.60 -17.88 16.09
C ASP A 376 16.18 -19.31 15.71
N ALA A 377 15.32 -19.45 14.69
CA ALA A 377 14.88 -20.75 14.20
C ALA A 377 16.03 -21.57 13.59
N SER A 378 16.98 -20.93 12.89
CA SER A 378 18.19 -21.58 12.36
C SER A 378 19.12 -22.12 13.47
N ASP A 379 19.06 -21.54 14.67
CA ASP A 379 19.77 -22.04 15.86
C ASP A 379 18.88 -22.98 16.71
N GLY A 380 17.76 -23.45 16.16
CA GLY A 380 16.83 -24.40 16.79
C GLY A 380 15.89 -23.78 17.84
N THR A 381 15.83 -22.45 17.93
CA THR A 381 15.04 -21.72 18.92
C THR A 381 13.69 -21.27 18.34
N PHE A 382 12.59 -21.85 18.81
CA PHE A 382 11.23 -21.53 18.38
C PHE A 382 10.42 -20.92 19.54
N LYS A 383 10.63 -19.65 19.85
CA LYS A 383 9.94 -18.97 20.98
C LYS A 383 8.52 -18.55 20.60
N GLY A 384 7.55 -18.91 21.44
CA GLY A 384 6.13 -18.57 21.26
C GLY A 384 5.35 -19.66 20.53
N ILE A 385 4.03 -19.67 20.71
CA ILE A 385 3.16 -20.71 20.14
C ILE A 385 3.17 -20.65 18.62
N GLU A 386 3.24 -19.45 18.05
CA GLU A 386 3.26 -19.23 16.60
C GLU A 386 4.51 -19.84 15.94
N MET A 387 5.69 -19.64 16.56
CA MET A 387 6.95 -20.24 16.08
C MET A 387 6.96 -21.77 16.27
N GLN A 388 6.34 -22.29 17.34
CA GLN A 388 6.17 -23.73 17.51
C GLN A 388 5.21 -24.31 16.48
N THR A 389 4.15 -23.58 16.13
CA THR A 389 3.20 -24.00 15.10
C THR A 389 3.89 -24.07 13.75
N ILE A 390 4.60 -23.03 13.30
CA ILE A 390 5.26 -23.03 11.97
C ILE A 390 6.51 -23.93 11.87
N LYS A 391 7.05 -24.38 13.01
CA LYS A 391 8.28 -25.18 13.09
C LYS A 391 8.38 -26.32 12.03
N PRO A 392 7.37 -27.16 11.78
CA PRO A 392 7.49 -28.23 10.78
C PRO A 392 7.81 -27.71 9.37
N LEU A 393 7.26 -26.56 8.99
CA LEU A 393 7.50 -25.93 7.69
C LEU A 393 8.92 -25.34 7.61
N LEU A 394 9.38 -24.72 8.70
CA LEU A 394 10.76 -24.20 8.79
C LEU A 394 11.79 -25.33 8.78
N GLN A 395 11.50 -26.46 9.42
CA GLN A 395 12.34 -27.66 9.34
C GLN A 395 12.34 -28.26 7.93
N LYS A 396 11.19 -28.26 7.23
CA LYS A 396 11.14 -28.66 5.82
C LYS A 396 11.99 -27.74 4.94
N GLN A 397 11.96 -26.43 5.17
CA GLN A 397 12.81 -25.44 4.50
C GLN A 397 14.30 -25.73 4.75
N GLU A 398 14.68 -25.96 6.01
CA GLU A 398 16.06 -26.28 6.39
C GLU A 398 16.57 -27.58 5.74
N ASN A 399 15.74 -28.62 5.71
CA ASN A 399 16.09 -29.92 5.12
C ASN A 399 16.26 -29.86 3.60
N LEU A 400 15.42 -29.07 2.91
CA LEU A 400 15.50 -28.92 1.46
C LEU A 400 16.59 -27.93 1.04
N SER A 401 16.88 -26.92 1.85
CA SER A 401 17.72 -25.78 1.49
C SER A 401 18.53 -25.27 2.69
N ALA A 402 18.09 -24.19 3.33
CA ALA A 402 18.64 -23.60 4.54
C ALA A 402 17.64 -22.60 5.17
N LEU A 403 17.83 -22.31 6.45
CA LEU A 403 17.31 -21.12 7.13
C LEU A 403 18.47 -20.12 7.27
N PRO A 404 18.40 -18.92 6.65
CA PRO A 404 19.51 -17.98 6.68
C PRO A 404 19.70 -17.40 8.07
N LYS A 405 20.96 -17.32 8.51
CA LYS A 405 21.36 -16.54 9.68
C LYS A 405 21.32 -15.04 9.39
N GLU A 406 21.41 -14.21 10.43
CA GLU A 406 21.41 -12.75 10.30
C GLU A 406 22.55 -12.23 9.40
N ASN A 407 23.70 -12.90 9.43
CA ASN A 407 24.87 -12.60 8.61
C ASN A 407 24.89 -13.39 7.28
N GLU A 408 23.78 -13.97 6.85
CA GLU A 408 23.69 -14.76 5.61
C GLU A 408 22.61 -14.22 4.68
N LEU A 409 22.89 -14.27 3.37
CA LEU A 409 21.90 -14.10 2.32
C LEU A 409 21.65 -15.47 1.67
N LEU A 410 20.42 -15.99 1.80
CA LEU A 410 20.02 -17.21 1.11
C LEU A 410 19.65 -16.89 -0.35
N ILE A 411 20.25 -17.65 -1.26
CA ILE A 411 19.90 -17.69 -2.67
C ILE A 411 19.55 -19.15 -3.03
N GLU A 412 18.42 -19.35 -3.68
CA GLU A 412 17.99 -20.66 -4.17
C GLU A 412 17.89 -20.65 -5.69
N GLN A 413 18.47 -21.65 -6.35
CA GLN A 413 18.38 -21.82 -7.79
C GLN A 413 17.66 -23.14 -8.11
N ILE A 414 16.62 -23.08 -8.94
CA ILE A 414 15.81 -24.23 -9.37
C ILE A 414 15.70 -24.20 -10.89
N LYS A 415 15.91 -25.35 -11.56
CA LYS A 415 15.66 -25.50 -12.99
C LYS A 415 14.28 -26.13 -13.21
N SER A 416 13.51 -25.59 -14.15
CA SER A 416 12.20 -26.11 -14.55
C SER A 416 12.02 -26.03 -16.07
N ASP A 417 10.87 -26.49 -16.57
CA ASP A 417 10.48 -26.33 -17.99
C ASP A 417 10.32 -24.87 -18.42
N GLU A 418 10.11 -23.94 -17.47
CA GLU A 418 10.07 -22.49 -17.75
C GLU A 418 11.46 -21.85 -17.81
N GLY A 419 12.51 -22.58 -17.41
CA GLY A 419 13.90 -22.12 -17.39
C GLY A 419 14.55 -22.15 -16.00
N THR A 420 15.47 -21.21 -15.75
CA THR A 420 16.22 -21.10 -14.50
C THR A 420 15.57 -20.07 -13.58
N HIS A 421 15.09 -20.54 -12.43
CA HIS A 421 14.53 -19.71 -11.37
C HIS A 421 15.61 -19.41 -10.33
N ILE A 422 15.73 -18.14 -9.93
CA ILE A 422 16.68 -17.70 -8.92
C ILE A 422 15.92 -16.87 -7.88
N TYR A 423 15.85 -17.38 -6.66
CA TYR A 423 15.15 -16.75 -5.53
C TYR A 423 16.15 -16.15 -4.56
N PHE A 424 15.88 -14.94 -4.12
CA PHE A 424 16.69 -14.21 -3.15
C PHE A 424 15.83 -13.87 -1.92
N TYR A 425 16.36 -14.10 -0.72
CA TYR A 425 15.63 -13.89 0.53
C TYR A 425 16.28 -12.87 1.47
N PRO A 426 16.25 -11.57 1.13
CA PRO A 426 16.76 -10.52 2.01
C PRO A 426 15.78 -10.11 3.12
N PHE A 427 14.48 -10.45 3.01
CA PHE A 427 13.42 -10.14 3.99
C PHE A 427 13.32 -8.64 4.32
N GLU A 428 13.17 -7.80 3.31
CA GLU A 428 13.11 -6.34 3.40
C GLU A 428 11.76 -5.72 3.08
N GLY A 429 10.78 -6.53 2.66
CA GLY A 429 9.49 -6.05 2.21
C GLY A 429 9.45 -5.85 0.69
N LYS A 430 8.23 -5.93 0.15
CA LYS A 430 7.97 -5.96 -1.29
C LYS A 430 8.60 -4.82 -2.08
N TYR A 431 8.54 -3.58 -1.60
CA TYR A 431 9.08 -2.43 -2.35
C TYR A 431 10.59 -2.49 -2.56
N VAL A 432 11.35 -2.84 -1.51
CA VAL A 432 12.79 -3.01 -1.62
C VAL A 432 13.11 -4.18 -2.55
N HIS A 433 12.33 -5.26 -2.48
CA HIS A 433 12.52 -6.44 -3.33
C HIS A 433 12.21 -6.18 -4.80
N GLU A 434 11.19 -5.39 -5.13
CA GLU A 434 10.92 -4.97 -6.51
C GLU A 434 12.13 -4.26 -7.13
N VAL A 435 12.76 -3.36 -6.37
CA VAL A 435 13.94 -2.64 -6.84
C VAL A 435 15.17 -3.54 -6.90
N LEU A 436 15.41 -4.37 -5.90
CA LEU A 436 16.53 -5.33 -5.90
C LEU A 436 16.43 -6.31 -7.07
N ALA A 437 15.23 -6.82 -7.36
CA ALA A 437 15.02 -7.75 -8.46
C ALA A 437 15.31 -7.10 -9.82
N ALA A 438 14.82 -5.87 -10.03
CA ALA A 438 15.13 -5.11 -11.24
C ALA A 438 16.63 -4.83 -11.35
N LEU A 439 17.26 -4.37 -10.27
CA LEU A 439 18.70 -4.09 -10.22
C LEU A 439 19.54 -5.32 -10.58
N VAL A 440 19.24 -6.47 -9.96
CA VAL A 440 19.94 -7.74 -10.24
C VAL A 440 19.72 -8.17 -11.69
N ALA A 441 18.48 -8.15 -12.18
CA ALA A 441 18.18 -8.49 -13.57
C ALA A 441 18.93 -7.58 -14.56
N TYR A 442 18.96 -6.28 -14.30
CA TYR A 442 19.70 -5.32 -15.12
C TYR A 442 21.19 -5.61 -15.13
N ARG A 443 21.81 -5.77 -13.96
CA ARG A 443 23.25 -6.03 -13.85
C ARG A 443 23.67 -7.32 -14.54
N ILE A 444 22.86 -8.38 -14.44
CA ILE A 444 23.09 -9.62 -15.20
C ILE A 444 22.97 -9.35 -16.71
N SER A 445 21.99 -8.53 -17.13
CA SER A 445 21.77 -8.21 -18.55
C SER A 445 22.84 -7.33 -19.19
N VAL A 446 23.63 -6.61 -18.38
CA VAL A 446 24.78 -5.83 -18.88
C VAL A 446 25.89 -6.77 -19.35
N SER A 447 26.08 -7.91 -18.67
CA SER A 447 27.12 -8.88 -19.02
C SER A 447 26.77 -9.73 -20.24
N GLN A 448 25.48 -9.98 -20.48
CA GLN A 448 25.01 -10.73 -21.65
C GLN A 448 23.55 -10.40 -22.00
N PRO A 449 23.14 -10.47 -23.28
CA PRO A 449 21.73 -10.33 -23.67
C PRO A 449 20.88 -11.46 -23.07
N ILE A 450 20.01 -11.11 -22.12
CA ILE A 450 19.13 -12.04 -21.41
C ILE A 450 17.83 -11.32 -21.03
N SER A 451 16.73 -12.06 -21.01
CA SER A 451 15.42 -11.54 -20.58
C SER A 451 15.01 -12.17 -19.27
N PHE A 452 14.41 -11.37 -18.39
CA PHE A 452 13.96 -11.84 -17.08
C PHE A 452 12.47 -11.59 -16.88
N SER A 453 11.80 -12.59 -16.30
CA SER A 453 10.55 -12.41 -15.57
C SER A 453 10.87 -12.23 -14.09
N ILE A 454 10.26 -11.23 -13.45
CA ILE A 454 10.50 -10.90 -12.05
C ILE A 454 9.20 -11.10 -11.27
N ALA A 455 9.30 -11.60 -10.04
CA ALA A 455 8.21 -11.59 -9.07
C ALA A 455 8.75 -11.26 -7.68
N SER A 456 7.93 -10.61 -6.83
CA SER A 456 8.36 -10.24 -5.48
C SER A 456 7.19 -10.17 -4.49
N ASN A 457 7.52 -10.46 -3.24
CA ASN A 457 6.64 -10.28 -2.10
C ASN A 457 7.42 -9.74 -0.89
N ASP A 458 6.86 -9.80 0.31
CA ASP A 458 7.51 -9.23 1.48
C ASP A 458 8.72 -10.02 2.01
N TYR A 459 8.89 -11.28 1.60
CA TYR A 459 9.95 -12.17 2.08
C TYR A 459 11.15 -12.24 1.12
N GLY A 460 10.90 -12.18 -0.18
CA GLY A 460 11.96 -12.22 -1.19
C GLY A 460 11.49 -11.89 -2.61
N PHE A 461 12.35 -12.17 -3.57
CA PHE A 461 12.07 -12.00 -4.99
C PHE A 461 12.64 -13.14 -5.85
N GLU A 462 12.05 -13.31 -7.03
CA GLU A 462 12.43 -14.26 -8.07
C GLU A 462 12.91 -13.48 -9.30
N VAL A 463 14.01 -13.97 -9.88
CA VAL A 463 14.47 -13.62 -11.23
C VAL A 463 14.47 -14.93 -12.04
N LEU A 464 13.60 -15.00 -13.05
CA LEU A 464 13.42 -16.17 -13.92
C LEU A 464 13.88 -15.84 -15.34
N THR A 465 14.72 -16.69 -15.91
CA THR A 465 15.17 -16.64 -17.31
C THR A 465 14.92 -17.97 -18.01
N ASP A 466 14.68 -17.93 -19.32
CA ASP A 466 14.58 -19.11 -20.17
C ASP A 466 15.95 -19.75 -20.49
N LEU A 467 17.05 -19.03 -20.20
CA LEU A 467 18.40 -19.52 -20.37
C LEU A 467 18.82 -20.42 -19.20
N ASP A 468 19.65 -21.41 -19.52
CA ASP A 468 20.36 -22.17 -18.50
C ASP A 468 21.59 -21.37 -18.04
N ILE A 469 21.52 -20.79 -16.84
CA ILE A 469 22.58 -19.97 -16.27
C ILE A 469 22.97 -20.47 -14.88
N GLU A 470 24.24 -20.29 -14.52
CA GLU A 470 24.75 -20.55 -13.18
C GLU A 470 24.91 -19.20 -12.47
N ILE A 471 24.18 -19.00 -11.37
CA ILE A 471 24.15 -17.68 -10.70
C ILE A 471 25.50 -17.29 -10.11
N GLU A 472 26.35 -18.27 -9.78
CA GLU A 472 27.70 -18.04 -9.27
C GLU A 472 28.53 -17.14 -10.19
N ASP A 473 28.45 -17.35 -11.50
CA ASP A 473 29.20 -16.59 -12.50
C ASP A 473 28.89 -15.09 -12.42
N PHE A 474 27.65 -14.74 -12.05
CA PHE A 474 27.22 -13.36 -11.89
C PHE A 474 27.48 -12.82 -10.48
N LEU A 475 27.43 -13.66 -9.44
CA LEU A 475 27.77 -13.24 -8.08
C LEU A 475 29.23 -12.77 -7.97
N GLU A 476 30.12 -13.30 -8.81
CA GLU A 476 31.50 -12.81 -8.95
C GLU A 476 31.59 -11.40 -9.56
N LEU A 477 30.54 -10.94 -10.27
CA LEU A 477 30.46 -9.61 -10.89
C LEU A 477 29.84 -8.54 -9.97
N ASP A 478 29.81 -8.80 -8.66
CA ASP A 478 29.34 -7.89 -7.61
C ASP A 478 27.91 -7.35 -7.87
N LEU A 479 26.93 -8.25 -8.02
CA LEU A 479 25.52 -7.90 -8.25
C LEU A 479 24.95 -6.92 -7.21
N PHE A 480 25.52 -6.86 -6.02
CA PHE A 480 25.08 -6.01 -4.91
C PHE A 480 25.98 -4.79 -4.69
N SER A 481 26.85 -4.46 -5.64
CA SER A 481 27.74 -3.31 -5.57
C SER A 481 26.99 -2.02 -5.28
N MET A 482 27.55 -1.20 -4.41
CA MET A 482 27.07 0.16 -4.16
C MET A 482 27.59 1.16 -5.20
N GLU A 483 28.52 0.76 -6.05
CA GLU A 483 29.02 1.58 -7.15
C GLU A 483 27.92 1.84 -8.19
N ASN A 484 27.80 3.08 -8.66
CA ASN A 484 26.79 3.54 -9.62
C ASN A 484 25.32 3.15 -9.31
N LEU A 485 24.98 2.88 -8.04
CA LEU A 485 23.68 2.31 -7.65
C LEU A 485 22.48 3.09 -8.20
N LEU A 486 22.48 4.42 -8.08
CA LEU A 486 21.37 5.25 -8.58
C LEU A 486 21.26 5.23 -10.12
N GLY A 487 22.39 5.11 -10.82
CA GLY A 487 22.42 4.97 -12.28
C GLY A 487 21.78 3.66 -12.71
N ASP A 488 22.20 2.56 -12.09
CA ASP A 488 21.70 1.22 -12.39
C ASP A 488 20.21 1.06 -12.04
N ILE A 489 19.75 1.62 -10.91
CA ILE A 489 18.32 1.63 -10.55
C ILE A 489 17.51 2.34 -11.62
N LYS A 490 17.95 3.53 -12.06
CA LYS A 490 17.27 4.31 -13.10
C LYS A 490 17.23 3.59 -14.46
N ALA A 491 18.23 2.77 -14.75
CA ALA A 491 18.30 1.98 -15.99
C ALA A 491 17.49 0.66 -15.90
N SER A 492 17.43 0.05 -14.71
CA SER A 492 16.77 -1.24 -14.48
C SER A 492 15.24 -1.16 -14.42
N ILE A 493 14.71 -0.02 -13.99
CA ILE A 493 13.27 0.21 -13.85
C ILE A 493 12.87 1.26 -14.87
N ASN A 494 11.63 1.19 -15.38
CA ASN A 494 11.07 2.26 -16.19
C ASN A 494 10.75 3.49 -15.32
N ASN A 495 11.81 4.15 -14.82
CA ASN A 495 11.75 5.32 -13.96
C ASN A 495 10.94 6.43 -14.63
N THR A 496 11.07 6.58 -15.95
CA THR A 496 10.30 7.57 -16.73
C THR A 496 8.80 7.33 -16.62
N GLU A 497 8.30 6.10 -16.76
CA GLU A 497 6.86 5.82 -16.63
C GLU A 497 6.38 5.95 -15.17
N MET A 498 7.19 5.59 -14.19
CA MET A 498 6.85 5.77 -12.77
C MET A 498 6.82 7.26 -12.39
N ALA A 499 7.80 8.04 -12.85
CA ALA A 499 7.86 9.49 -12.69
C ALA A 499 6.67 10.17 -13.37
N LYS A 500 6.29 9.78 -14.59
CA LYS A 500 5.07 10.30 -15.24
C LYS A 500 3.81 10.02 -14.44
N ARG A 501 3.65 8.80 -13.92
CA ARG A 501 2.50 8.44 -13.07
C ARG A 501 2.49 9.26 -11.79
N LYS A 502 3.65 9.45 -11.14
CA LYS A 502 3.77 10.25 -9.92
C LYS A 502 3.56 11.73 -10.19
N PHE A 503 4.05 12.23 -11.32
CA PHE A 503 3.85 13.59 -11.79
C PHE A 503 2.37 13.89 -12.03
N ARG A 504 1.53 12.93 -12.42
CA ARG A 504 0.07 13.14 -12.45
C ARG A 504 -0.47 13.60 -11.10
N ASP A 505 -0.01 12.98 -10.03
CA ASP A 505 -0.49 13.29 -8.69
C ASP A 505 -0.02 14.71 -8.30
N ILE A 506 1.26 15.02 -8.52
CA ILE A 506 1.86 16.34 -8.30
C ILE A 506 1.19 17.43 -9.17
N ALA A 507 0.91 17.14 -10.43
CA ALA A 507 0.22 18.04 -11.35
C ALA A 507 -1.24 18.29 -10.95
N THR A 508 -1.88 17.29 -10.33
CA THR A 508 -3.22 17.45 -9.76
C THR A 508 -3.17 18.34 -8.52
N ILE A 509 -2.26 18.06 -7.58
CA ILE A 509 -2.12 18.78 -6.30
C ILE A 509 -1.70 20.24 -6.55
N SER A 510 -0.74 20.48 -7.43
CA SER A 510 -0.33 21.84 -7.84
C SER A 510 -1.39 22.58 -8.67
N GLY A 511 -2.47 21.90 -9.06
CA GLY A 511 -3.57 22.44 -9.85
C GLY A 511 -3.20 22.72 -11.31
N LEU A 512 -2.17 22.09 -11.87
CA LEU A 512 -1.91 22.08 -13.31
C LEU A 512 -3.02 21.33 -14.06
N ILE A 513 -3.59 20.30 -13.43
CA ILE A 513 -4.64 19.47 -14.02
C ILE A 513 -5.92 19.59 -13.21
N PHE A 514 -7.00 20.01 -13.88
CA PHE A 514 -8.33 20.04 -13.28
C PHE A 514 -9.03 18.70 -13.48
N GLN A 515 -9.55 18.10 -12.41
CA GLN A 515 -10.17 16.76 -12.44
C GLN A 515 -11.63 16.73 -12.94
N GLY A 516 -12.19 17.89 -13.25
CA GLY A 516 -13.57 18.03 -13.72
C GLY A 516 -14.53 18.53 -12.63
N PHE A 517 -15.76 18.82 -13.04
CA PHE A 517 -16.80 19.28 -12.13
C PHE A 517 -17.58 18.10 -11.53
N PRO A 518 -18.23 18.26 -10.37
CA PRO A 518 -19.13 17.24 -9.84
C PRO A 518 -20.15 16.76 -10.87
N GLY A 519 -20.14 15.46 -11.17
CA GLY A 519 -21.02 14.84 -12.18
C GLY A 519 -20.55 14.96 -13.64
N LYS A 520 -19.45 15.68 -13.90
CA LYS A 520 -18.73 15.76 -15.17
C LYS A 520 -17.23 15.57 -14.92
N GLY A 521 -16.89 14.42 -14.34
CA GLY A 521 -15.50 14.03 -14.10
C GLY A 521 -14.78 13.74 -15.41
N ILE A 522 -13.47 13.93 -15.43
CA ILE A 522 -12.62 13.56 -16.56
C ILE A 522 -12.16 12.11 -16.35
N THR A 523 -12.05 11.34 -17.44
CA THR A 523 -11.57 9.95 -17.36
C THR A 523 -10.08 9.90 -16.98
N ASN A 524 -9.64 8.79 -16.37
CA ASN A 524 -8.22 8.62 -16.03
C ASN A 524 -7.31 8.73 -17.24
N ARG A 525 -7.75 8.18 -18.39
CA ARG A 525 -6.98 8.23 -19.64
C ARG A 525 -6.73 9.67 -20.10
N HIS A 526 -7.74 10.54 -19.99
CA HIS A 526 -7.58 11.95 -20.35
C HIS A 526 -6.65 12.67 -19.36
N LEU A 527 -6.82 12.45 -18.05
CA LEU A 527 -5.93 13.04 -17.04
C LEU A 527 -4.48 12.61 -17.24
N GLN A 528 -4.25 11.31 -17.48
CA GLN A 528 -2.93 10.75 -17.77
C GLN A 528 -2.32 11.31 -19.06
N ALA A 529 -3.12 11.47 -20.12
CA ALA A 529 -2.66 12.07 -21.37
C ALA A 529 -2.25 13.53 -21.18
N SER A 530 -3.06 14.33 -20.49
CA SER A 530 -2.74 15.73 -20.16
C SER A 530 -1.48 15.84 -19.30
N SER A 531 -1.38 15.03 -18.25
CA SER A 531 -0.20 14.98 -17.38
C SER A 531 1.06 14.61 -18.14
N SER A 532 1.00 13.56 -18.97
CA SER A 532 2.14 13.10 -19.76
C SER A 532 2.62 14.15 -20.76
N MET A 533 1.71 14.94 -21.34
CA MET A 533 2.08 16.05 -22.21
C MET A 533 2.82 17.15 -21.46
N ILE A 534 2.32 17.58 -20.29
CA ILE A 534 2.98 18.60 -19.47
C ILE A 534 4.33 18.09 -18.96
N TYR A 535 4.40 16.84 -18.49
CA TYR A 535 5.64 16.18 -18.09
C TYR A 535 6.68 16.27 -19.20
N LYS A 536 6.30 15.93 -20.44
CA LYS A 536 7.20 15.97 -21.59
C LYS A 536 7.66 17.39 -21.93
N VAL A 537 6.76 18.38 -21.84
CA VAL A 537 7.13 19.79 -22.03
C VAL A 537 8.18 20.23 -20.98
N PHE A 538 8.03 19.83 -19.72
CA PHE A 538 9.04 20.12 -18.70
C PHE A 538 10.34 19.36 -18.98
N GLU A 539 10.28 18.07 -19.31
CA GLU A 539 11.46 17.29 -19.65
C GLU A 539 12.26 17.88 -20.83
N ASP A 540 11.58 18.33 -21.89
CA ASP A 540 12.20 18.85 -23.10
C ASP A 540 12.65 20.32 -22.97
N TYR A 541 11.94 21.16 -22.21
CA TYR A 541 12.12 22.63 -22.24
C TYR A 541 12.37 23.29 -20.86
N ASP A 542 12.06 22.62 -19.74
CA ASP A 542 12.31 23.12 -18.37
C ASP A 542 12.70 21.97 -17.42
N PRO A 543 13.85 21.30 -17.68
CA PRO A 543 14.27 20.13 -16.89
C PRO A 543 14.56 20.48 -15.43
N ASP A 544 14.73 21.76 -15.13
CA ASP A 544 14.95 22.27 -13.78
C ASP A 544 13.67 22.51 -12.98
N ASN A 545 12.50 22.30 -13.58
CA ASN A 545 11.20 22.52 -12.96
C ASN A 545 11.06 21.76 -11.62
N LEU A 546 10.64 22.46 -10.56
CA LEU A 546 10.58 21.88 -9.22
C LEU A 546 9.53 20.78 -9.08
N LEU A 547 8.43 20.81 -9.84
CA LEU A 547 7.44 19.72 -9.84
C LEU A 547 7.97 18.46 -10.52
N LEU A 548 8.78 18.62 -11.57
CA LEU A 548 9.45 17.50 -12.22
C LEU A 548 10.50 16.87 -11.30
N LYS A 549 11.29 17.70 -10.62
CA LYS A 549 12.27 17.24 -9.61
C LYS A 549 11.58 16.52 -8.46
N GLN A 550 10.52 17.12 -7.90
CA GLN A 550 9.72 16.50 -6.84
C GLN A 550 9.16 15.14 -7.27
N ALA A 551 8.65 15.01 -8.50
CA ALA A 551 8.12 13.74 -9.00
C ALA A 551 9.18 12.63 -9.02
N ASN A 552 10.38 12.96 -9.47
CA ASN A 552 11.50 12.02 -9.47
C ASN A 552 11.96 11.69 -8.04
N GLU A 553 12.10 12.68 -7.18
CA GLU A 553 12.51 12.49 -5.77
C GLU A 553 11.49 11.65 -4.99
N GLU A 554 10.19 11.86 -5.20
CA GLU A 554 9.16 11.06 -4.54
C GLU A 554 9.10 9.62 -5.06
N VAL A 555 9.39 9.36 -6.34
CA VAL A 555 9.56 7.97 -6.83
C VAL A 555 10.74 7.31 -6.11
N LEU A 556 11.90 7.97 -6.08
CA LEU A 556 13.09 7.43 -5.43
C LEU A 556 12.91 7.21 -3.92
N SER A 557 12.28 8.15 -3.22
CA SER A 557 12.14 8.11 -1.76
C SER A 557 10.97 7.26 -1.28
N LEU A 558 9.80 7.35 -1.93
CA LEU A 558 8.57 6.68 -1.47
C LEU A 558 8.31 5.35 -2.16
N GLN A 559 8.63 5.22 -3.44
CA GLN A 559 8.38 3.97 -4.17
C GLN A 559 9.59 3.04 -4.11
N PHE A 560 10.80 3.58 -4.29
CA PHE A 560 12.03 2.77 -4.22
C PHE A 560 12.61 2.66 -2.81
N GLU A 561 12.10 3.45 -1.86
CA GLU A 561 12.59 3.50 -0.48
C GLU A 561 14.13 3.56 -0.44
N THR A 562 14.75 4.43 -1.25
CA THR A 562 16.20 4.42 -1.53
C THR A 562 17.07 4.35 -0.27
N SER A 563 16.66 5.00 0.83
CA SER A 563 17.35 4.91 2.12
C SER A 563 17.35 3.48 2.67
N ARG A 564 16.19 2.81 2.67
CA ARG A 564 16.08 1.41 3.10
C ARG A 564 16.82 0.48 2.16
N LEU A 565 16.69 0.66 0.84
CA LEU A 565 17.42 -0.12 -0.15
C LEU A 565 18.95 -0.02 0.06
N THR A 566 19.45 1.18 0.34
CA THR A 566 20.87 1.43 0.65
C THR A 566 21.31 0.70 1.91
N GLU A 567 20.50 0.72 2.97
CA GLU A 567 20.76 -0.03 4.21
C GLU A 567 20.74 -1.55 3.96
N SER A 568 19.78 -2.04 3.17
CA SER A 568 19.66 -3.44 2.77
C SER A 568 20.89 -3.91 2.00
N LEU A 569 21.34 -3.16 0.98
CA LEU A 569 22.53 -3.50 0.21
C LEU A 569 23.80 -3.44 1.06
N LYS A 570 23.95 -2.43 1.93
CA LYS A 570 25.06 -2.39 2.89
C LYS A 570 25.07 -3.63 3.80
N ARG A 571 23.90 -4.10 4.24
CA ARG A 571 23.82 -5.36 4.99
C ARG A 571 24.22 -6.54 4.12
N ILE A 572 23.62 -6.69 2.94
CA ILE A 572 23.89 -7.80 2.00
C ILE A 572 25.38 -7.91 1.68
N ASN A 573 26.07 -6.79 1.44
CA ASN A 573 27.52 -6.78 1.18
C ASN A 573 28.37 -7.25 2.36
N ASN A 574 27.84 -7.22 3.59
CA ASN A 574 28.50 -7.76 4.78
C ASN A 574 28.03 -9.18 5.12
N GLN A 575 27.11 -9.75 4.35
CA GLN A 575 26.59 -11.09 4.55
C GLN A 575 27.37 -12.13 3.75
N LYS A 576 27.43 -13.35 4.27
CA LYS A 576 27.88 -14.51 3.52
C LYS A 576 26.74 -14.99 2.63
N ILE A 577 27.00 -15.14 1.34
CA ILE A 577 26.03 -15.76 0.42
C ILE A 577 25.97 -17.27 0.67
N VAL A 578 24.76 -17.77 0.88
CA VAL A 578 24.45 -19.20 0.98
C VAL A 578 23.64 -19.56 -0.25
N LEU A 579 24.30 -20.13 -1.25
CA LEU A 579 23.66 -20.58 -2.48
C LEU A 579 23.25 -22.06 -2.38
N LYS A 580 22.01 -22.37 -2.78
CA LYS A 580 21.45 -23.72 -2.81
C LYS A 580 20.88 -24.01 -4.20
N LYS A 581 21.45 -25.01 -4.88
CA LYS A 581 20.92 -25.55 -6.14
C LYS A 581 19.98 -26.70 -5.82
N LEU A 582 18.73 -26.59 -6.25
CA LEU A 582 17.63 -27.42 -5.80
C LEU A 582 16.92 -28.08 -7.00
N SER A 583 16.44 -29.30 -6.78
CA SER A 583 15.63 -30.04 -7.77
C SER A 583 14.13 -29.93 -7.53
N LYS A 584 13.73 -29.49 -6.34
CA LYS A 584 12.34 -29.29 -5.95
C LYS A 584 12.17 -27.91 -5.31
N PRO A 585 11.02 -27.25 -5.50
CA PRO A 585 10.78 -25.96 -4.85
C PRO A 585 10.55 -26.09 -3.33
N THR A 586 10.80 -25.02 -2.60
CA THR A 586 10.88 -24.96 -1.14
C THR A 586 9.70 -24.19 -0.52
N PRO A 587 9.46 -24.33 0.80
CA PRO A 587 8.53 -23.47 1.52
C PRO A 587 8.74 -21.96 1.32
N PHE A 588 9.98 -21.50 1.19
CA PHE A 588 10.28 -20.08 0.98
C PHE A 588 10.03 -19.61 -0.46
N CYS A 589 10.32 -20.42 -1.48
CA CYS A 589 10.15 -19.97 -2.87
C CYS A 589 8.69 -20.01 -3.31
N PHE A 590 7.89 -20.93 -2.76
CA PHE A 590 6.51 -21.16 -3.18
C PHE A 590 5.62 -19.91 -3.13
N PRO A 591 5.62 -19.09 -2.06
CA PRO A 591 4.89 -17.84 -2.04
C PRO A 591 5.23 -16.92 -3.22
N ILE A 592 6.51 -16.78 -3.54
CA ILE A 592 6.99 -15.93 -4.64
C ILE A 592 6.54 -16.49 -5.99
N MET A 593 6.62 -17.82 -6.18
CA MET A 593 6.13 -18.51 -7.38
C MET A 593 4.64 -18.25 -7.63
N VAL A 594 3.81 -18.31 -6.59
CA VAL A 594 2.36 -18.07 -6.73
C VAL A 594 2.07 -16.61 -7.08
N ASP A 595 2.84 -15.65 -6.54
CA ASP A 595 2.71 -14.24 -6.93
C ASP A 595 3.05 -14.04 -8.42
N ARG A 596 4.09 -14.71 -8.95
CA ARG A 596 4.37 -14.73 -10.40
C ARG A 596 3.20 -15.26 -11.21
N LEU A 597 2.58 -16.35 -10.77
CA LEU A 597 1.43 -16.95 -11.47
C LEU A 597 0.18 -16.05 -11.44
N ARG A 598 0.02 -15.20 -10.41
CA ARG A 598 -1.07 -14.22 -10.33
C ARG A 598 -0.96 -13.10 -11.34
N GLU A 599 0.27 -12.73 -11.69
CA GLU A 599 0.55 -11.66 -12.64
C GLU A 599 0.35 -12.09 -14.10
N ARG A 600 0.38 -13.41 -14.37
CA ARG A 600 0.03 -13.96 -15.69
C ARG A 600 -1.50 -14.04 -15.87
N PHE A 601 -2.01 -13.42 -16.93
CA PHE A 601 -3.42 -13.52 -17.30
C PHE A 601 -3.72 -14.93 -17.83
N THR A 602 -4.55 -15.71 -17.13
CA THR A 602 -4.97 -17.07 -17.54
C THR A 602 -6.49 -17.22 -17.48
N THR A 603 -7.05 -18.06 -18.35
CA THR A 603 -8.47 -18.46 -18.31
C THR A 603 -8.76 -19.55 -17.27
N GLU A 604 -7.73 -20.23 -16.76
CA GLU A 604 -7.84 -21.20 -15.67
C GLU A 604 -7.96 -20.50 -14.30
N MET A 605 -8.71 -21.12 -13.38
CA MET A 605 -8.86 -20.65 -12.01
C MET A 605 -7.55 -20.87 -11.24
N LEU A 606 -6.92 -19.79 -10.78
CA LEU A 606 -5.65 -19.81 -10.04
C LEU A 606 -5.67 -20.81 -8.84
N SER A 607 -6.80 -20.98 -8.18
CA SER A 607 -6.97 -21.92 -7.06
C SER A 607 -6.68 -23.38 -7.47
N GLU A 608 -7.11 -23.80 -8.67
CA GLU A 608 -6.91 -25.16 -9.17
C GLU A 608 -5.44 -25.44 -9.51
N ARG A 609 -4.70 -24.42 -9.97
CA ARG A 609 -3.24 -24.53 -10.18
C ARG A 609 -2.49 -24.62 -8.86
N ILE A 610 -2.85 -23.80 -7.87
CA ILE A 610 -2.22 -23.82 -6.54
C ILE A 610 -2.41 -25.19 -5.87
N GLU A 611 -3.62 -25.77 -5.93
CA GLU A 611 -3.88 -27.10 -5.35
C GLU A 611 -3.05 -28.21 -6.01
N LYS A 612 -2.94 -28.21 -7.35
CA LYS A 612 -2.09 -29.18 -8.08
C LYS A 612 -0.62 -29.05 -7.67
N MET A 613 -0.11 -27.82 -7.62
CA MET A 613 1.26 -27.56 -7.19
C MET A 613 1.48 -28.06 -5.76
N GLN A 614 0.57 -27.76 -4.81
CA GLN A 614 0.67 -28.23 -3.42
C GLN A 614 0.72 -29.76 -3.30
N LEU A 615 -0.01 -30.50 -4.14
CA LEU A 615 0.07 -31.96 -4.18
C LEU A 615 1.44 -32.44 -4.65
N ASP A 616 2.01 -31.83 -5.69
CA ASP A 616 3.37 -32.13 -6.16
C ASP A 616 4.43 -31.83 -5.08
N PHE A 617 4.17 -30.89 -4.16
CA PHE A 617 5.02 -30.55 -3.01
C PHE A 617 4.90 -31.49 -1.80
N GLN A 618 3.82 -32.28 -1.73
CA GLN A 618 3.61 -33.27 -0.66
C GLN A 618 4.29 -34.61 -0.97
N THR A 619 4.59 -34.88 -2.24
CA THR A 619 5.39 -36.02 -2.75
C THR A 619 6.86 -35.69 -2.97
#